data_AF-A0A498D6W8-F1
#
_entry.id   AF-A0A498D6W8-F1
#
_cell.length_a   1.000
_cell.length_b   1.000
_cell.length_c   1.000
_cell.angle_alpha   90.00
_cell.angle_beta   90.00
_cell.angle_gamma   90.00
#
_symmetry.space_group_name_H-M   'P 1'
#
loop_
_entity.id
_entity.type
_entity.pdbx_description
1 polymer ?
#
loop_
_entity_poly.entity_id
_entity_poly.type
_entity_poly.pdbx_seq_one_letter_code
_entity_poly.pdbx_strand_id
1 'polypeptide(L)'
;MMMENIHTELQQASREINEAQEAVLQAQGRDEHLLEQAEQKIKRAADVLQNIQEHGGLEITKNSQFQQAYEELHDVRQQVQEAQQNNHDIL
;
A
#
# COMPACT_ATOMS: atom_id res chain seq x y z
N MET A 1 6.97 0.44 -24.42
CA MET A 1 8.11 0.58 -23.47
C MET A 1 7.74 1.37 -22.21
N MET A 2 7.51 2.69 -22.22
CA MET A 2 7.25 3.45 -20.97
C MET A 2 5.92 3.08 -20.27
N MET A 3 4.83 2.90 -21.04
CA MET A 3 3.54 2.44 -20.50
C MET A 3 3.57 0.99 -19.98
N GLU A 4 4.35 0.10 -20.61
CA GLU A 4 4.52 -1.28 -20.13
C GLU A 4 5.25 -1.35 -18.80
N ASN A 5 6.21 -0.43 -18.59
CA ASN A 5 6.90 -0.30 -17.31
C ASN A 5 5.94 0.17 -16.21
N ILE A 6 5.15 1.22 -16.48
CA ILE A 6 4.16 1.75 -15.54
C ILE A 6 3.13 0.70 -15.14
N HIS A 7 2.62 -0.09 -16.09
CA HIS A 7 1.67 -1.16 -15.77
C HIS A 7 2.31 -2.22 -14.86
N THR A 8 3.56 -2.60 -15.13
CA THR A 8 4.29 -3.57 -14.31
C THR A 8 4.53 -3.04 -12.89
N GLU A 9 4.93 -1.78 -12.78
CA GLU A 9 5.16 -1.10 -11.50
C GLU A 9 3.85 -0.95 -10.71
N LEU A 10 2.74 -0.57 -11.36
CA LEU A 10 1.41 -0.53 -10.74
C LEU A 10 0.97 -1.90 -10.22
N GLN A 11 1.18 -2.95 -11.01
CA GLN A 11 0.85 -4.31 -10.59
C GLN A 11 1.72 -4.75 -9.40
N GLN A 12 2.99 -4.33 -9.36
CA GLN A 12 3.85 -4.58 -8.21
C GLN A 12 3.38 -3.84 -6.96
N ALA A 13 3.03 -2.55 -7.08
CA ALA A 13 2.49 -1.78 -5.96
C ALA A 13 1.20 -2.41 -5.43
N SER A 14 0.27 -2.78 -6.31
CA SER A 14 -0.97 -3.46 -5.94
C SER A 14 -0.72 -4.79 -5.22
N ARG A 15 0.26 -5.60 -5.65
CA ARG A 15 0.64 -6.81 -4.91
C ARG A 15 1.15 -6.51 -3.50
N GLU A 16 2.05 -5.54 -3.36
CA GLU A 16 2.59 -5.16 -2.05
C GLU A 16 1.49 -4.63 -1.12
N ILE A 17 0.50 -3.89 -1.64
CA ILE A 17 -0.66 -3.42 -0.87
C ILE A 17 -1.52 -4.60 -0.40
N ASN A 18 -1.82 -5.55 -1.28
CA ASN A 18 -2.58 -6.75 -0.93
C ASN A 18 -1.86 -7.58 0.14
N GLU A 19 -0.56 -7.79 -0.01
CA GLU A 19 0.24 -8.52 0.97
C GLU A 19 0.32 -7.77 2.32
N ALA A 20 0.33 -6.43 2.30
CA ALA A 20 0.24 -5.64 3.52
C ALA A 20 -1.13 -5.81 4.20
N GLN A 21 -2.22 -5.81 3.43
CA GLN A 21 -3.55 -6.05 3.94
C GLN A 21 -3.67 -7.41 4.60
N GLU A 22 -3.16 -8.46 3.95
CA GLU A 22 -3.13 -9.81 4.52
C GLU A 22 -2.34 -9.85 5.82
N ALA A 23 -1.19 -9.18 5.89
CA ALA A 23 -0.39 -9.10 7.11
C ALA A 23 -1.15 -8.39 8.25
N VAL A 24 -1.90 -7.32 7.98
CA VAL A 24 -2.75 -6.65 8.98
C VAL A 24 -3.86 -7.57 9.49
N LEU A 25 -4.54 -8.26 8.58
CA LEU A 25 -5.61 -9.21 8.93
C LEU A 25 -5.07 -10.38 9.77
N GLN A 26 -3.87 -10.87 9.45
CA GLN A 26 -3.20 -11.91 10.22
C GLN A 26 -2.69 -11.43 11.57
N ALA A 27 -2.20 -10.18 11.64
CA ALA A 27 -1.73 -9.60 12.88
C ALA A 27 -2.83 -9.48 13.92
N GLN A 28 -4.09 -9.31 13.47
CA GLN A 28 -5.27 -9.07 14.30
C GLN A 28 -5.04 -7.98 15.36
N GLY A 29 -4.20 -7.00 15.03
CA GLY A 29 -3.80 -5.93 15.95
C GLY A 29 -3.04 -6.40 17.19
N ARG A 30 -2.36 -7.55 17.15
CA ARG A 30 -1.59 -8.11 18.28
C ARG A 30 -0.17 -8.52 17.92
N ASP A 31 0.06 -8.92 16.68
CA ASP A 31 1.39 -9.28 16.18
C ASP A 31 2.09 -8.05 15.59
N GLU A 32 2.92 -7.40 16.41
CA GLU A 32 3.66 -6.19 16.03
C GLU A 32 4.61 -6.43 14.84
N HIS A 33 5.15 -7.64 14.70
CA HIS A 33 6.06 -7.97 13.60
C HIS A 33 5.32 -8.06 12.26
N LEU A 34 4.08 -8.58 12.26
CA LEU A 34 3.23 -8.54 11.07
C LEU A 34 2.75 -7.12 10.73
N LEU A 35 2.47 -6.28 11.73
CA LEU A 35 2.15 -4.86 11.51
C LEU A 35 3.34 -4.08 10.94
N GLU A 36 4.55 -4.34 11.42
CA GLU A 36 5.78 -3.72 10.87
C GLU A 36 6.01 -4.16 9.42
N GLN A 37 5.81 -5.44 9.11
CA GLN A 37 5.89 -5.93 7.73
C GLN A 37 4.85 -5.27 6.81
N ALA A 38 3.61 -5.12 7.28
CA ALA A 38 2.58 -4.41 6.55
C ALA A 38 2.99 -2.96 6.28
N GLU A 39 3.52 -2.25 7.29
CA GLU A 39 3.98 -0.87 7.15
C GLU A 39 5.12 -0.75 6.13
N GLN A 40 6.09 -1.67 6.15
CA GLN A 40 7.18 -1.69 5.16
C GLN A 40 6.65 -1.89 3.73
N LYS A 41 5.68 -2.79 3.53
CA LYS A 41 5.04 -3.03 2.22
C LYS A 41 4.25 -1.81 1.73
N ILE A 42 3.48 -1.18 2.62
CA ILE A 42 2.76 0.08 2.35
C ILE A 42 3.74 1.17 1.92
N LYS A 43 4.87 1.31 2.62
CA LYS A 43 5.89 2.29 2.27
C LYS A 43 6.47 2.04 0.88
N ARG A 44 6.83 0.80 0.56
CA ARG A 44 7.36 0.44 -0.77
C ARG A 44 6.32 0.69 -1.88
N ALA A 45 5.07 0.32 -1.66
CA ALA A 45 3.99 0.59 -2.61
C ALA A 45 3.77 2.09 -2.80
N ALA A 46 3.83 2.89 -1.73
CA ALA A 46 3.71 4.35 -1.80
C ALA A 46 4.83 4.99 -2.63
N ASP A 47 6.08 4.56 -2.40
CA ASP A 47 7.25 5.01 -3.16
C ASP A 47 7.08 4.70 -4.66
N VAL A 48 6.62 3.49 -4.99
CA VAL A 48 6.37 3.09 -6.39
C VAL A 48 5.27 3.94 -7.02
N LEU A 49 4.13 4.14 -6.34
CA LEU A 49 3.05 4.98 -6.85
C LEU A 49 3.51 6.45 -7.03
N GLN A 50 4.29 6.98 -6.09
CA GLN A 50 4.87 8.31 -6.21
C GLN A 50 5.80 8.41 -7.42
N ASN A 51 6.70 7.45 -7.60
CA ASN A 51 7.60 7.37 -8.74
C ASN A 51 6.85 7.30 -10.08
N ILE A 52 5.76 6.52 -10.14
CA ILE A 52 4.89 6.43 -11.31
C ILE A 52 4.20 7.76 -11.59
N GLN A 53 3.74 8.48 -10.56
CA GLN A 53 3.13 9.79 -10.70
C GLN A 53 4.14 10.86 -11.18
N GLU A 54 5.37 10.82 -10.67
CA GLU A 54 6.43 11.74 -11.08
C GLU A 54 6.85 11.52 -12.54
N HIS A 55 6.98 10.26 -12.97
CA HIS A 55 7.36 9.92 -14.34
C HIS A 55 6.21 9.98 -15.34
N GLY A 56 5.00 9.62 -14.93
CA GLY A 56 3.79 9.59 -15.76
C GLY A 56 3.03 10.92 -15.81
N GLY A 57 3.34 11.85 -14.90
CA GLY A 57 2.66 13.14 -14.78
C GLY A 57 1.18 13.03 -14.41
N LEU A 58 0.43 14.10 -14.64
CA LEU A 58 -1.01 14.20 -14.33
C LEU A 58 -1.90 13.23 -15.14
N GLU A 59 -1.37 12.60 -16.18
CA GLU A 59 -2.13 11.63 -16.97
C GLU A 59 -2.29 10.31 -16.20
N ILE A 60 -1.32 9.95 -15.38
CA ILE A 60 -1.35 8.72 -14.57
C ILE A 60 -2.39 8.77 -13.47
N THR A 61 -2.71 9.95 -12.95
CA THR A 61 -3.77 10.11 -11.94
C THR A 61 -5.17 9.87 -12.51
N LYS A 62 -5.30 9.75 -13.85
CA LYS A 62 -6.54 9.36 -14.54
C LYS A 62 -6.58 7.86 -14.87
N ASN A 63 -5.48 7.14 -14.66
CA ASN A 63 -5.42 5.70 -14.88
C ASN A 63 -6.19 4.99 -13.77
N SER A 64 -7.16 4.15 -14.14
CA SER A 64 -8.01 3.45 -13.16
C SER A 64 -7.23 2.50 -12.24
N GLN A 65 -6.17 1.86 -12.74
CA GLN A 65 -5.31 0.99 -11.91
C GLN A 65 -4.49 1.81 -10.91
N PHE A 66 -4.03 3.00 -11.30
CA PHE A 66 -3.36 3.91 -10.37
C PHE A 66 -4.32 4.42 -9.29
N GLN A 67 -5.52 4.84 -9.67
CA GLN A 67 -6.54 5.29 -8.72
C GLN A 67 -6.88 4.19 -7.72
N GLN A 68 -7.15 2.97 -8.22
CA GLN A 68 -7.45 1.83 -7.38
C GLN A 68 -6.30 1.51 -6.42
N ALA A 69 -5.05 1.42 -6.92
CA ALA A 69 -3.90 1.15 -6.05
C ALA A 69 -3.69 2.27 -5.01
N TYR A 70 -3.97 3.52 -5.34
CA TYR A 70 -3.87 4.64 -4.39
C TYR A 70 -4.96 4.59 -3.31
N GLU A 71 -6.19 4.22 -3.67
CA GLU A 71 -7.29 3.99 -2.74
C GLU A 71 -7.01 2.80 -1.82
N GLU A 72 -6.63 1.65 -2.38
CA GLU A 72 -6.26 0.46 -1.61
C GLU A 72 -5.09 0.75 -0.64
N LEU A 73 -4.07 1.49 -1.11
CA LEU A 73 -2.95 1.89 -0.26
C LEU A 73 -3.41 2.75 0.93
N HIS A 74 -4.33 3.68 0.68
CA HIS A 74 -4.88 4.54 1.73
C HIS A 74 -5.66 3.74 2.77
N ASP A 75 -6.55 2.85 2.31
CA ASP A 75 -7.37 2.00 3.18
C ASP A 75 -6.51 1.08 4.05
N VAL A 76 -5.52 0.42 3.46
CA VAL A 76 -4.63 -0.50 4.21
C VAL A 76 -3.75 0.27 5.20
N ARG A 77 -3.30 1.48 4.85
CA ARG A 77 -2.57 2.36 5.78
C ARG A 77 -3.43 2.73 6.98
N GLN A 78 -4.71 3.05 6.75
CA GLN A 78 -5.64 3.32 7.85
C GLN A 78 -5.80 2.08 8.75
N GLN A 79 -5.99 0.90 8.15
CA GLN A 79 -6.11 -0.35 8.90
C GLN A 79 -4.87 -0.68 9.75
N VAL A 80 -3.65 -0.46 9.24
CA VAL A 80 -2.41 -0.61 10.03
C VAL A 80 -2.43 0.34 11.23
N GLN A 81 -2.76 1.62 11.01
CA GLN A 81 -2.77 2.61 12.07
C GLN A 81 -3.80 2.27 13.16
N GLU A 82 -5.00 1.88 12.75
CA GLU A 82 -6.05 1.42 13.67
C GLU A 82 -5.61 0.19 14.46
N ALA A 83 -4.97 -0.79 13.81
CA ALA A 83 -4.47 -2.01 14.45
C ALA A 83 -3.34 -1.72 15.46
N GLN A 84 -2.42 -0.81 15.13
CA GLN A 84 -1.34 -0.36 16.02
C GLN A 84 -1.89 0.43 17.23
N GLN A 85 -2.90 1.28 17.02
CA GLN A 85 -3.54 2.05 18.09
C GLN A 85 -4.38 1.16 19.01
N ASN A 86 -5.13 0.22 18.46
CA ASN A 86 -5.94 -0.70 19.26
C ASN A 86 -5.07 -1.59 20.16
N ASN A 87 -3.89 -2.01 19.69
CA ASN A 87 -2.94 -2.75 20.51
C ASN A 87 -2.40 -1.92 21.69
N HIS A 88 -2.27 -0.60 21.51
CA HIS A 88 -1.83 0.33 22.55
C HIS A 88 -2.91 0.70 23.58
N ASP A 89 -4.20 0.63 23.22
CA ASP A 89 -5.32 0.99 24.11
C ASP A 89 -5.69 -0.15 25.09
N ILE A 90 -5.25 -1.38 24.83
CA ILE A 90 -5.53 -2.57 25.65
C ILE A 90 -4.44 -2.83 26.73
N LEU A 91 -3.35 -2.06 26.73
CA LEU A 91 -2.24 -2.14 27.70
C LEU A 91 -2.43 -1.19 28.90
#